data_AF-A0A2V7WYX9-F1
#
_entry.id   AF-A0A2V7WYX9-F1
#
_cell.length_a   1.000
_cell.length_b   1.000
_cell.length_c   1.000
_cell.angle_alpha   90.00
_cell.angle_beta   90.00
_cell.angle_gamma   90.00
#
_symmetry.space_group_name_H-M   'P 1'
#
loop_
_entity.id
_entity.type
_entity.pdbx_description
1 polymer ?
#
loop_
_entity_poly.entity_id
_entity_poly.type
_entity_poly.pdbx_seq_one_letter_code
_entity_poly.pdbx_strand_id
1 'polypeptide(L)' 'MLDILSQGTEAAVARGRWRLKLASGKELTGMTTVVFRKLSEGWRVVHDHSSADAG' A
#
# COMPACT_ATOMS: atom_id res chain seq x y z
N MET A 1 -2.53 11.01 1.87
CA MET A 1 -3.10 10.49 3.13
C MET A 1 -3.02 8.98 3.08
N LEU A 2 -2.57 8.36 4.17
CA LEU A 2 -2.53 6.91 4.32
C LEU A 2 -3.61 6.54 5.33
N ASP A 3 -4.54 5.71 4.92
CA ASP A 3 -5.64 5.23 5.75
C ASP A 3 -5.29 3.83 6.22
N ILE A 4 -5.42 3.57 7.52
CA ILE A 4 -5.17 2.26 8.11
C ILE A 4 -6.43 1.80 8.83
N LEU A 5 -6.91 0.62 8.47
CA LEU A 5 -8.06 -0.05 9.05
C LEU A 5 -7.59 -1.35 9.69
N SER A 6 -7.57 -1.40 11.02
CA SER A 6 -7.35 -2.65 11.76
C SER A 6 -8.51 -3.61 11.52
N GLN A 7 -8.22 -4.90 11.30
CA GLN A 7 -9.21 -5.97 11.10
C GLN A 7 -9.04 -7.02 12.21
N GLY A 8 -9.02 -6.56 13.46
CA GLY A 8 -8.60 -7.35 14.63
C GLY A 8 -7.13 -7.16 14.99
N THR A 9 -6.59 -8.04 15.83
CA THR A 9 -5.20 -7.92 16.35
C THR A 9 -4.13 -8.45 15.39
N GLU A 10 -4.52 -9.29 14.43
CA GLU A 10 -3.59 -10.02 13.56
C GLU A 10 -3.73 -9.66 12.07
N ALA A 11 -4.58 -8.69 11.73
CA ALA A 11 -4.78 -8.22 10.36
C ALA A 11 -5.02 -6.72 10.29
N ALA A 12 -4.53 -6.09 9.22
CA ALA A 12 -4.77 -4.68 8.93
C ALA A 12 -4.82 -4.46 7.41
N VAL A 13 -5.56 -3.44 6.99
CA VAL A 13 -5.57 -2.96 5.60
C VAL A 13 -5.06 -1.54 5.59
N ALA A 14 -4.07 -1.25 4.75
CA ALA A 14 -3.63 0.12 4.49
C ALA A 14 -4.02 0.51 3.07
N ARG A 15 -4.57 1.72 2.90
CA ARG A 15 -4.87 2.29 1.59
C ARG A 15 -4.20 3.65 1.48
N GLY A 16 -3.53 3.89 0.36
CA GLY A 16 -2.76 5.12 0.21
C GLY A 16 -2.54 5.50 -1.23
N ARG A 17 -2.12 6.75 -1.42
CA ARG A 17 -1.60 7.25 -2.69
C ARG A 17 -0.09 7.09 -2.71
N TRP A 18 0.43 6.47 -3.75
CA TRP A 18 1.88 6.40 -4.00
C TRP A 18 2.29 7.49 -5.00
N ARG A 19 3.56 7.90 -4.91
CA ARG A 19 4.18 8.83 -5.84
C ARG A 19 5.60 8.35 -6.12
N LEU A 20 5.94 8.22 -7.39
CA LEU A 20 7.27 7.83 -7.84
C LEU A 20 7.86 8.97 -8.67
N LYS A 21 9.04 9.46 -8.25
CA LYS A 21 9.80 10.45 -9.01
C LYS A 21 10.89 9.72 -9.79
N LEU A 22 10.78 9.70 -11.11
CA LEU A 22 11.75 9.05 -11.99
C LEU A 22 12.99 9.93 -12.17
N ALA A 23 14.11 9.32 -12.55
CA ALA A 23 15.36 10.04 -12.81
C ALA A 23 15.22 11.12 -13.90
N SER A 24 14.31 10.93 -14.86
CA SER A 24 13.98 11.92 -15.90
C SER A 24 13.23 13.15 -15.38
N GLY A 25 12.85 13.18 -14.10
CA GLY A 25 11.99 14.22 -13.51
C GLY A 25 10.50 13.97 -13.72
N LYS A 26 10.11 13.01 -14.57
CA LYS A 26 8.70 12.57 -14.69
C LYS A 26 8.23 11.99 -13.36
N GLU A 27 7.01 12.33 -12.98
CA GLU A 27 6.35 11.74 -11.82
C GLU A 27 5.23 10.80 -12.25
N LEU A 28 5.11 9.69 -11.53
CA LEU A 28 3.99 8.76 -11.62
C LEU A 28 3.27 8.76 -10.28
N THR A 29 1.95 8.60 -10.30
CA THR A 29 1.14 8.46 -9.10
C THR A 29 0.06 7.42 -9.33
N GLY A 30 -0.51 6.95 -8.24
CA GLY A 30 -1.64 6.04 -8.26
C GLY A 30 -2.06 5.66 -6.85
N MET A 31 -2.94 4.67 -6.77
CA MET A 31 -3.48 4.17 -5.51
C MET A 31 -2.95 2.78 -5.22
N THR A 32 -2.72 2.48 -3.95
CA THR A 32 -2.41 1.14 -3.44
C THR A 32 -3.37 0.76 -2.32
N THR A 33 -3.71 -0.52 -2.26
CA THR A 33 -4.34 -1.17 -1.11
C THR A 33 -3.51 -2.38 -0.72
N VAL A 34 -3.04 -2.40 0.53
CA VAL A 34 -2.13 -3.42 1.07
C VAL A 34 -2.80 -4.12 2.24
N VAL A 35 -2.85 -5.45 2.20
CA VAL A 35 -3.32 -6.27 3.32
C VAL A 35 -2.12 -6.82 4.07
N PHE A 36 -2.09 -6.54 5.37
CA PHE A 36 -1.11 -7.06 6.30
C PHE A 36 -1.72 -8.17 7.14
N ARG A 37 -0.95 -9.23 7.36
CA ARG A 37 -1.20 -10.21 8.43
C ARG A 37 0.01 -10.32 9.34
N LYS A 38 -0.27 -10.51 10.62
CA LYS A 38 0.73 -10.85 11.62
C LYS A 38 0.90 -12.36 11.63
N LEU A 39 2.11 -12.80 11.34
CA LEU A 39 2.55 -14.20 11.41
C LEU A 39 3.48 -14.36 12.61
N SER A 40 3.95 -15.58 12.88
CA SER A 40 4.93 -15.87 13.93
C SER A 40 6.20 -15.04 13.80
N GLU A 41 6.60 -14.70 12.58
CA GLU A 41 7.79 -13.91 12.27
C GLU A 41 7.50 -12.39 12.17
N GLY A 42 6.30 -11.97 12.58
CA GLY A 42 5.82 -10.59 12.57
C GLY A 42 4.89 -10.25 11.40
N TRP A 43 4.64 -8.96 11.20
CA TRP A 43 3.76 -8.48 10.14
C TRP A 43 4.36 -8.73 8.75
N ARG A 44 3.52 -9.14 7.80
CA ARG A 44 3.85 -9.37 6.39
C ARG A 44 2.77 -8.79 5.50
N VAL A 45 3.19 -8.28 4.34
CA VAL A 45 2.28 -7.98 3.23
C VAL A 45 1.87 -9.31 2.62
N VAL A 46 0.59 -9.65 2.72
CA VAL A 46 0.03 -10.89 2.14
C VAL A 46 -0.77 -10.63 0.87
N HIS A 47 -1.14 -9.37 0.62
CA HIS A 47 -1.74 -8.93 -0.63
C HIS A 47 -1.38 -7.46 -0.88
N ASP A 48 -1.07 -7.14 -2.13
CA ASP A 48 -0.92 -5.78 -2.62
C ASP A 48 -1.68 -5.67 -3.93
N HIS A 49 -2.61 -4.73 -3.98
CA HIS A 49 -3.23 -4.30 -5.23
C HIS A 49 -2.92 -2.82 -5.46
N SER A 50 -2.10 -2.57 -6.48
CA SER A 50 -1.67 -1.24 -6.86
C SER A 50 -2.11 -0.91 -8.28
N SER A 51 -2.56 0.34 -8.46
CA SER A 51 -3.01 0.90 -9.74
C SER A 51 -2.25 2.20 -10.00
N ALA A 52 -2.08 2.55 -11.27
CA ALA A 52 -1.59 3.86 -11.69
C ALA A 52 -2.77 4.74 -12.10
N ASP A 53 -2.68 6.04 -11.81
CA ASP A 53 -3.64 7.00 -12.35
C ASP A 53 -3.50 7.04 -13.88
N ALA A 54 -4.61 7.29 -14.59
CA ALA A 54 -4.55 7.54 -16.02
C ALA A 54 -3.70 8.79 -16.26
N GLY A 55 -2.68 8.65 -17.12
CA GLY A 55 -1.74 9.71 -17.49
C GLY A 55 -2.28 10.68 -18.52
#